data_AF-A0A8J7PWY5-F1
#
_entry.id   AF-A0A8J7PWY5-F1
#
_cell.length_a   1.000
_cell.length_b   1.000
_cell.length_c   1.000
_cell.angle_alpha   90.00
_cell.angle_beta   90.00
_cell.angle_gamma   90.00
#
_symmetry.space_group_name_H-M   'P 1'
#
loop_
_entity.id
_entity.type
_entity.pdbx_description
1 polymer ?
#
loop_
_entity_poly.entity_id
_entity_poly.type
_entity_poly.pdbx_seq_one_letter_code
_entity_poly.pdbx_strand_id
1 'polypeptide(L)' 'MRISFDNAAAALRNPPAADTVDLSELADADSATLAVLIAWAAQARTRGVELRYQNAPQALRNLARLSDVDGLLHLN' A
#
# COMPACT_ATOMS: atom_id res chain seq x y z
N MET A 1 -11.55 4.04 -3.00
CA MET A 1 -11.25 2.76 -3.69
C MET A 1 -10.99 1.68 -2.65
N ARG A 2 -11.80 0.63 -2.55
CA ARG A 2 -11.57 -0.46 -1.58
C ARG A 2 -10.54 -1.43 -2.16
N ILE A 3 -9.37 -1.57 -1.55
CA ILE A 3 -8.49 -2.72 -1.82
C ILE A 3 -8.85 -3.76 -0.76
N SER A 4 -9.31 -4.94 -1.18
CA SER A 4 -9.64 -6.07 -0.31
C SER A 4 -9.10 -7.36 -0.94
N PHE A 5 -9.07 -8.47 -0.19
CA PHE A 5 -8.59 -9.76 -0.70
C PHE A 5 -9.09 -10.11 -2.12
N ASP A 6 -10.39 -9.87 -2.38
CA ASP A 6 -11.03 -10.16 -3.67
C ASP A 6 -10.45 -9.41 -4.88
N ASN A 7 -9.79 -8.26 -4.68
CA ASN A 7 -9.26 -7.43 -5.77
C ASN A 7 -7.75 -7.17 -5.70
N ALA A 8 -7.07 -7.72 -4.68
CA ALA A 8 -5.63 -7.59 -4.50
C ALA A 8 -4.84 -8.02 -5.75
N ALA A 9 -5.24 -9.12 -6.39
CA ALA A 9 -4.58 -9.60 -7.62
C ALA A 9 -4.79 -8.65 -8.82
N ALA A 10 -5.94 -7.98 -8.91
CA ALA A 10 -6.20 -6.99 -9.96
C ALA A 10 -5.39 -5.71 -9.71
N ALA A 11 -5.34 -5.26 -8.45
CA ALA A 11 -4.53 -4.12 -8.03
C ALA A 11 -3.04 -4.35 -8.31
N LEU A 12 -2.51 -5.55 -8.04
CA LEU A 12 -1.12 -5.90 -8.31
C LEU A 12 -0.75 -5.81 -9.80
N ARG A 13 -1.68 -6.17 -10.70
CA ARG A 13 -1.47 -6.10 -12.15
C ARG A 13 -1.49 -4.67 -12.69
N ASN A 14 -2.08 -3.73 -11.96
CA ASN A 14 -2.21 -2.33 -12.35
C ASN A 14 -1.67 -1.41 -11.26
N PRO A 15 -0.34 -1.37 -11.07
CA PRO A 15 0.27 -0.48 -10.10
C PRO A 15 0.00 0.98 -10.47
N PRO A 16 -0.06 1.89 -9.47
CA PRO A 16 -0.22 3.31 -9.72
C PRO A 16 0.90 3.82 -10.63
N ALA A 17 0.53 4.67 -11.58
CA ALA A 17 1.49 5.39 -12.43
C ALA A 17 2.08 6.62 -11.72
N ALA A 18 1.44 7.06 -10.63
CA ALA A 18 1.88 8.20 -9.83
C ALA A 18 2.80 7.75 -8.70
N ASP A 19 3.72 8.63 -8.32
CA ASP A 19 4.70 8.41 -7.24
C ASP A 19 4.06 8.59 -5.85
N THR A 20 2.78 8.94 -5.80
CA THR A 20 2.06 9.19 -4.54
C THR A 20 0.64 8.62 -4.62
N VAL A 21 0.23 7.93 -3.55
CA VAL A 21 -1.07 7.28 -3.44
C VAL A 21 -1.79 7.77 -2.19
N ASP A 22 -2.98 8.32 -2.37
CA ASP A 22 -3.85 8.68 -1.25
C ASP A 22 -4.66 7.46 -0.78
N LEU A 23 -4.54 7.13 0.50
CA LEU A 23 -5.24 6.03 1.15
C LEU A 23 -6.44 6.50 1.98
N SER A 24 -6.83 7.78 1.89
CA SER A 24 -7.96 8.36 2.62
C SER A 24 -9.29 7.63 2.39
N GLU A 25 -9.48 7.05 1.20
CA GLU A 25 -10.68 6.27 0.85
C GLU A 25 -10.60 4.78 1.23
N LEU A 26 -9.53 4.35 1.91
CA LEU A 26 -9.38 2.97 2.34
C LEU A 26 -10.20 2.71 3.61
N ALA A 27 -11.41 2.19 3.42
CA ALA A 27 -12.35 1.94 4.52
C ALA A 27 -11.92 0.76 5.41
N ASP A 28 -11.34 -0.29 4.82
CA ASP A 28 -10.87 -1.49 5.50
C ASP A 28 -9.49 -1.87 4.98
N ALA A 29 -8.61 -2.28 5.88
CA ALA A 29 -7.25 -2.73 5.58
C ALA A 29 -6.97 -4.04 6.31
N ASP A 30 -6.46 -5.02 5.57
CA ASP A 30 -6.05 -6.34 6.06
C ASP A 30 -4.64 -6.68 5.58
N SER A 31 -4.16 -7.89 5.88
CA SER A 31 -2.84 -8.35 5.45
C SER A 31 -2.68 -8.41 3.92
N ALA A 32 -3.76 -8.65 3.18
CA ALA A 32 -3.71 -8.68 1.71
C ALA A 32 -3.54 -7.28 1.12
N THR A 33 -4.25 -6.30 1.70
CA THR A 33 -4.08 -4.88 1.37
C THR A 33 -2.64 -4.45 1.61
N LEU A 34 -2.07 -4.80 2.76
CA LEU A 34 -0.68 -4.50 3.09
C LEU A 34 0.30 -5.13 2.08
N ALA A 35 0.09 -6.39 1.71
CA ALA A 35 0.93 -7.08 0.72
C ALA A 35 0.91 -6.40 -0.66
N VAL A 36 -0.25 -5.91 -1.10
CA VAL A 36 -0.37 -5.15 -2.36
C VAL A 36 0.43 -3.86 -2.31
N LEU A 37 0.33 -3.10 -1.21
CA LEU A 37 1.09 -1.85 -1.05
C LEU A 37 2.60 -2.12 -1.02
N ILE A 38 3.05 -3.19 -0.37
CA ILE A 38 4.48 -3.58 -0.40
C ILE A 38 4.92 -3.89 -1.82
N ALA A 39 4.12 -4.66 -2.56
CA ALA A 39 4.46 -5.05 -3.92
C ALA A 39 4.48 -3.86 -4.89
N TRP A 40 3.57 -2.90 -4.74
CA TRP A 40 3.60 -1.65 -5.50
C TRP A 40 4.83 -0.81 -5.19
N ALA A 41 5.21 -0.67 -3.92
CA ALA A 41 6.44 0.02 -3.54
C ALA A 41 7.67 -0.67 -4.14
N ALA A 42 7.71 -2.00 -4.15
CA ALA A 42 8.78 -2.76 -4.79
C ALA A 42 8.81 -2.54 -6.32
N GLN A 43 7.65 -2.57 -7.01
CA GLN A 43 7.57 -2.30 -8.44
C GLN A 43 7.93 -0.86 -8.82
N ALA A 44 7.62 0.13 -7.98
CA ALA A 44 8.05 1.51 -8.20
C ALA A 44 9.57 1.62 -8.08
N ARG A 45 10.16 0.96 -7.06
CA ARG A 45 11.61 0.92 -6.85
C ARG A 45 12.36 0.30 -8.03
N THR A 46 11.83 -0.76 -8.66
CA THR A 46 12.46 -1.32 -9.87
C THR A 46 12.44 -0.37 -11.07
N ARG A 47 11.57 0.64 -11.04
CA ARG A 47 11.50 1.73 -12.05
C ARG A 47 12.31 2.97 -11.63
N GLY A 48 13.00 2.93 -10.49
CA GLY A 48 13.74 4.08 -9.95
C GLY A 48 12.86 5.15 -9.29
N VAL A 49 11.61 4.80 -8.97
CA VAL A 49 10.64 5.71 -8.34
C VAL A 49 10.39 5.29 -6.89
N GLU A 50 10.29 6.26 -5.99
CA GLU A 50 9.85 6.01 -4.61
C GLU A 50 8.35 6.31 -4.49
N LEU A 51 7.56 5.27 -4.19
CA LEU A 51 6.12 5.41 -4.00
C LEU A 51 5.81 5.87 -2.57
N ARG A 52 5.07 6.98 -2.44
CA ARG A 52 4.70 7.59 -1.16
C ARG A 52 3.22 7.38 -0.85
N TYR A 53 2.90 6.86 0.32
CA TYR A 53 1.53 6.69 0.77
C TYR A 53 1.10 7.85 1.66
N GLN A 54 -0.05 8.47 1.36
CA GLN A 54 -0.62 9.57 2.14
C GLN A 54 -1.93 9.17 2.80
N ASN A 55 -2.28 9.83 3.91
CA ASN A 55 -3.54 9.65 4.65
C ASN A 55 -3.84 8.17 4.99
N ALA A 56 -2.80 7.39 5.28
CA ALA A 56 -2.95 5.98 5.65
C ALA A 56 -3.82 5.85 6.92
N PRO A 57 -4.93 5.09 6.89
CA PRO A 57 -5.81 4.94 8.04
C PRO A 57 -5.09 4.23 9.19
N GLN A 58 -5.49 4.52 10.43
CA GLN A 58 -4.82 4.02 11.63
C GLN A 58 -4.74 2.48 11.67
N ALA A 59 -5.77 1.79 11.19
CA ALA A 59 -5.80 0.32 11.11
C ALA A 59 -4.64 -0.23 10.25
N LEU A 60 -4.38 0.39 9.10
CA LEU A 60 -3.28 0.00 8.22
C LEU A 60 -1.92 0.28 8.86
N ARG A 61 -1.76 1.43 9.53
CA ARG A 61 -0.54 1.75 10.29
C ARG A 61 -0.28 0.73 11.40
N ASN A 62 -1.33 0.30 12.10
CA ASN A 62 -1.22 -0.72 13.15
C ASN A 62 -0.82 -2.09 12.57
N LEU A 63 -1.40 -2.49 11.43
CA LEU A 63 -1.03 -3.72 10.73
C LEU A 63 0.42 -3.69 10.22
N ALA A 64 0.87 -2.56 9.68
CA ALA A 64 2.25 -2.40 9.21
C ALA A 64 3.25 -2.53 10.36
N ARG A 65 2.96 -1.94 11.53
CA ARG A 65 3.77 -2.10 12.75
C ARG A 65 3.76 -3.53 13.28
N LEU A 66 2.60 -4.17 13.31
CA LEU A 66 2.47 -5.57 13.75
C LEU A 66 3.27 -6.52 12.86
N SER A 67 3.39 -6.18 11.58
CA SER A 67 4.10 -6.99 10.58
C SER A 67 5.58 -6.58 10.40
N ASP A 68 6.09 -5.60 11.18
CA ASP A 68 7.46 -5.06 11.07
C ASP A 68 7.81 -4.53 9.66
N VAL A 69 6.83 -3.96 8.95
CA VAL A 69 6.98 -3.42 7.59
C VAL A 69 6.75 -1.91 7.49
N ASP A 70 6.54 -1.23 8.62
CA ASP A 70 6.29 0.21 8.63
C ASP A 70 7.47 1.01 8.05
N GLY A 71 8.71 0.57 8.32
CA GLY A 71 9.93 1.15 7.75
C GLY A 71 10.09 0.94 6.24
N LEU A 72 9.43 -0.08 5.66
CA LEU A 72 9.47 -0.34 4.21
C LEU A 72 8.50 0.54 3.43
N LEU A 73 7.40 0.94 4.06
CA LEU A 73 6.28 1.62 3.42
C LEU A 73 6.32 3.16 3.61
N HIS A 74 7.22 3.70 4.43
CA HIS A 74 7.33 5.14 4.74
C HIS A 74 5.96 5.80 4.95
N LEU A 75 5.09 5.14 5.73
CA LEU A 75 3.73 5.61 6.02
C LEU A 75 3.84 6.87 6.90
N ASN A 76 3.76 8.06 6.30
CA ASN A 76 3.79 9.35 7.00
C ASN A 76 2.41 9.71 7.56
#